data_AF-A0A4R0IDM6-F1
#
_entry.id   AF-A0A4R0IDM6-F1
#
_cell.length_a   1.000
_cell.length_b   1.000
_cell.length_c   1.000
_cell.angle_alpha   90.00
_cell.angle_beta   90.00
_cell.angle_gamma   90.00
#
_symmetry.space_group_name_H-M   'P 1'
#
loop_
_entity.id
_entity.type
_entity.pdbx_description
1 polymer ?
#
loop_
_entity_poly.entity_id
_entity_poly.type
_entity_poly.pdbx_seq_one_letter_code
_entity_poly.pdbx_strand_id
1 'polypeptide(L)'
;MRTLVRYGGLMAAATLTTGLLTTGTATAEQSGTTAPCTISVGSVTAGGDHRMQTFSATAPVTKVTDKIVAKDVFPDGQTRMSAAVRYGPGEGSELHTGQVVLGSVLYDFSYRTPTGGGTVSQKQLTRVGPGWDGYKTLDRSTVGSRSVEWSMRNDGYELDRRTVKTDANGRVYRHHDGWVSNFRGVKGMALISQTASYDTFLMTHTTGRLYTARLARVSGHIIPSVVKPIRMSTWQVFETLVAAPCGQGTVVLAIDRDTGNAYLYSMGHANGLSTPIKGLGKAPGTFKDPVYFSWTKFGDPPLFGE
;
A
#
# COMPACT_ATOMS: atom_id res chain seq x y z
N MET A 1 -7.82 70.21 -1.85
CA MET A 1 -9.02 70.86 -1.27
C MET A 1 -9.69 69.83 -0.37
N ARG A 2 -9.64 69.95 0.97
CA ARG A 2 -10.73 70.48 1.84
C ARG A 2 -12.11 69.96 1.40
N THR A 3 -12.90 69.25 2.21
CA THR A 3 -13.44 69.72 3.51
C THR A 3 -13.97 68.57 4.38
N LEU A 4 -13.95 68.81 5.70
CA LEU A 4 -14.59 68.06 6.79
C LEU A 4 -16.13 67.98 6.68
N VAL A 5 -16.79 67.07 7.42
CA VAL A 5 -17.59 67.37 8.64
C VAL A 5 -18.23 66.10 9.24
N ARG A 6 -18.33 66.13 10.57
CA ARG A 6 -18.76 65.16 11.59
C ARG A 6 -20.26 64.85 11.59
N TYR A 7 -20.62 63.66 12.08
CA TYR A 7 -21.70 63.36 13.06
C TYR A 7 -21.27 62.04 13.74
N GLY A 8 -21.45 61.72 15.01
CA GLY A 8 -22.29 62.21 16.11
C GLY A 8 -22.44 60.97 17.01
N GLY A 9 -21.98 61.02 18.26
CA GLY A 9 -21.78 59.85 19.11
C GLY A 9 -23.06 59.24 19.67
N LEU A 10 -22.91 58.05 20.25
CA LEU A 10 -23.77 57.51 21.31
C LEU A 10 -22.94 56.52 22.15
N MET A 11 -22.73 56.89 23.41
CA MET A 11 -22.18 56.06 24.47
C MET A 11 -23.26 55.07 24.91
N ALA A 12 -22.96 53.77 24.90
CA ALA A 12 -23.80 52.75 25.52
C ALA A 12 -23.03 52.12 26.69
N ALA A 13 -23.61 52.27 27.89
CA ALA A 13 -23.07 51.85 29.16
C ALA A 13 -23.02 50.32 29.29
N ALA A 14 -21.91 49.82 29.81
CA ALA A 14 -21.73 48.43 30.20
C ALA A 14 -22.53 48.12 31.47
N THR A 15 -23.38 47.09 31.41
CA THR A 15 -23.98 46.45 32.59
C THR A 15 -23.30 45.09 32.77
N LEU A 16 -22.42 44.98 33.77
CA LEU A 16 -21.90 43.71 34.24
C LEU A 16 -23.01 43.00 35.02
N THR A 17 -23.51 41.89 34.50
CA THR A 17 -24.30 40.92 35.26
C THR A 17 -23.38 39.82 35.77
N THR A 18 -23.24 39.75 37.09
CA THR A 18 -22.57 38.66 37.81
C THR A 18 -23.46 37.41 37.79
N GLY A 19 -23.22 36.52 36.83
CA GLY A 19 -23.84 35.20 36.77
C GLY A 19 -23.17 34.22 37.75
N LEU A 20 -23.95 33.62 38.63
CA LEU A 20 -23.53 32.56 39.54
C LEU A 20 -23.01 31.35 38.73
N LEU A 21 -21.78 30.94 39.01
CA LEU A 21 -21.17 29.70 38.53
C LEU A 21 -21.86 28.51 39.22
N THR A 22 -22.75 27.84 38.51
CA THR A 22 -23.15 26.48 38.85
C THR A 22 -22.10 25.53 38.26
N THR A 23 -21.47 24.74 39.12
CA THR A 23 -20.50 23.71 38.73
C THR A 23 -21.22 22.56 38.03
N GLY A 24 -21.51 22.74 36.75
CA GLY A 24 -21.87 21.63 35.87
C GLY A 24 -20.64 20.75 35.67
N THR A 25 -20.72 19.50 36.11
CA THR A 25 -19.77 18.46 35.74
C THR A 25 -19.85 18.26 34.23
N ALA A 26 -18.94 18.89 33.50
CA ALA A 26 -18.73 18.61 32.08
C ALA A 26 -18.38 17.13 31.95
N THR A 27 -19.36 16.32 31.56
CA THR A 27 -19.13 14.96 31.13
C THR A 27 -18.35 15.08 29.83
N ALA A 28 -17.06 14.78 29.87
CA ALA A 28 -16.29 14.61 28.66
C ALA A 28 -16.99 13.54 27.82
N GLU A 29 -17.55 13.93 26.68
CA GLU A 29 -17.93 12.97 25.64
C GLU A 29 -16.69 12.12 25.38
N GLN A 30 -16.80 10.81 25.64
CA GLN A 30 -15.82 9.86 25.15
C GLN A 30 -15.76 10.03 23.64
N SER A 31 -14.69 10.67 23.16
CA SER A 31 -14.31 10.65 21.76
C SER A 31 -14.46 9.22 21.26
N GLY A 32 -15.37 9.03 20.29
CA GLY A 32 -15.72 7.73 19.77
C GLY A 32 -14.46 6.91 19.47
N THR A 33 -14.47 5.64 19.87
CA THR A 33 -13.42 4.68 19.55
C THR A 33 -13.17 4.73 18.05
N THR A 34 -11.99 5.24 17.65
CA THR A 34 -11.60 5.26 16.23
C THR A 34 -11.64 3.83 15.72
N ALA A 35 -12.40 3.59 14.65
CA ALA A 35 -12.52 2.26 14.07
C ALA A 35 -11.12 1.70 13.75
N PRO A 36 -10.87 0.41 14.07
CA PRO A 36 -9.57 -0.19 13.79
C PRO A 36 -9.29 -0.15 12.29
N CYS A 37 -8.03 0.13 11.94
CA CYS A 37 -7.57 0.07 10.55
C CYS A 37 -7.83 -1.31 9.96
N THR A 38 -7.98 -1.38 8.64
CA THR A 38 -8.14 -2.66 7.94
C THR A 38 -7.06 -2.82 6.88
N ILE A 39 -6.68 -4.06 6.62
CA ILE A 39 -5.84 -4.44 5.49
C ILE A 39 -6.61 -5.43 4.63
N SER A 40 -6.64 -5.17 3.32
CA SER A 40 -7.20 -6.12 2.35
C SER A 40 -6.05 -6.74 1.56
N VAL A 41 -5.79 -8.01 1.86
CA VAL A 41 -4.74 -8.79 1.23
C VAL A 41 -5.35 -9.57 0.08
N GLY A 42 -4.76 -9.40 -1.09
CA GLY A 42 -5.11 -10.15 -2.27
C GLY A 42 -4.14 -11.29 -2.51
N SER A 43 -4.62 -12.33 -3.17
CA SER A 43 -3.75 -13.38 -3.70
C SER A 43 -4.24 -13.85 -5.06
N VAL A 44 -3.28 -14.35 -5.83
CA VAL A 44 -3.56 -15.19 -7.00
C VAL A 44 -3.42 -16.63 -6.57
N THR A 45 -4.52 -17.40 -6.63
CA THR A 45 -4.52 -18.82 -6.27
C THR A 45 -3.74 -19.64 -7.29
N ALA A 46 -3.47 -20.92 -6.99
CA ALA A 46 -2.85 -21.83 -7.95
C ALA A 46 -3.69 -22.01 -9.24
N GLY A 47 -5.03 -21.91 -9.13
CA GLY A 47 -5.97 -21.90 -10.27
C GLY A 47 -6.17 -20.52 -10.90
N GLY A 48 -5.33 -19.53 -10.57
CA GLY A 48 -5.40 -18.22 -11.19
C GLY A 48 -6.60 -17.35 -10.77
N ASP A 49 -7.28 -17.70 -9.68
CA ASP A 49 -8.33 -16.86 -9.10
C ASP A 49 -7.74 -15.66 -8.36
N HIS A 50 -8.49 -14.57 -8.29
CA HIS A 50 -8.24 -13.50 -7.34
C HIS A 50 -9.05 -13.69 -6.06
N ARG A 51 -8.35 -13.86 -4.94
CA ARG A 51 -8.93 -13.91 -3.61
C ARG A 51 -8.73 -12.58 -2.88
N MET A 52 -9.63 -12.27 -1.97
CA MET A 52 -9.51 -11.17 -1.03
C MET A 52 -9.72 -11.69 0.39
N GLN A 53 -8.76 -11.39 1.25
CA GLN A 53 -8.86 -11.57 2.69
C GLN A 53 -8.66 -10.23 3.38
N THR A 54 -9.69 -9.76 4.09
CA THR A 54 -9.64 -8.50 4.82
C THR A 54 -9.50 -8.77 6.30
N PHE A 55 -8.58 -8.08 6.95
CA PHE A 55 -8.33 -8.18 8.39
C PHE A 55 -8.49 -6.82 9.05
N SER A 56 -9.10 -6.82 10.25
CA SER A 56 -9.12 -5.67 11.13
C SER A 56 -7.91 -5.72 12.05
N ALA A 57 -7.24 -4.57 12.22
CA ALA A 57 -6.05 -4.38 13.03
C ALA A 57 -6.36 -4.31 14.53
N THR A 58 -7.06 -5.33 15.03
CA THR A 58 -7.35 -5.55 16.45
C THR A 58 -6.35 -6.53 17.07
N ALA A 59 -6.31 -6.61 18.41
CA ALA A 59 -5.58 -7.64 19.14
C ALA A 59 -6.57 -8.38 20.06
N PRO A 60 -6.99 -9.62 19.75
CA PRO A 60 -6.53 -10.46 18.64
C PRO A 60 -7.00 -9.98 17.26
N VAL A 61 -6.30 -10.41 16.21
CA VAL A 61 -6.61 -10.06 14.80
C VAL A 61 -7.95 -10.68 14.39
N THR A 62 -8.83 -9.87 13.80
CA THR A 62 -10.13 -10.33 13.31
C THR A 62 -10.13 -10.42 11.80
N LYS A 63 -10.56 -11.56 11.23
CA LYS A 63 -10.84 -11.67 9.80
C LYS A 63 -12.23 -11.11 9.52
N VAL A 64 -12.30 -10.08 8.67
CA VAL A 64 -13.53 -9.40 8.26
C VAL A 64 -14.17 -10.11 7.07
N THR A 65 -13.36 -10.46 6.07
CA THR A 65 -13.83 -11.07 4.83
C THR A 65 -12.83 -12.10 4.32
N ASP A 66 -13.33 -13.14 3.68
CA ASP A 66 -12.55 -14.13 2.93
C ASP A 66 -13.38 -14.61 1.73
N LYS A 67 -12.99 -14.23 0.52
CA LYS A 67 -13.76 -14.57 -0.68
C LYS A 67 -12.91 -14.65 -1.94
N ILE A 68 -13.38 -15.45 -2.90
CA ILE A 68 -12.94 -15.35 -4.28
C ILE A 68 -13.68 -14.18 -4.93
N VAL A 69 -12.93 -13.15 -5.30
CA VAL A 69 -13.45 -11.95 -5.96
C VAL A 69 -13.74 -12.24 -7.42
N ALA A 70 -12.83 -12.95 -8.07
CA ALA A 70 -12.89 -13.26 -9.49
C ALA A 70 -12.24 -14.62 -9.73
N LYS A 71 -12.92 -15.47 -10.51
CA LYS A 71 -12.40 -16.78 -10.90
C LYS A 71 -11.65 -16.75 -12.21
N ASP A 72 -10.66 -17.62 -12.38
CA ASP A 72 -9.95 -17.86 -13.64
C ASP A 72 -9.42 -16.57 -14.30
N VAL A 73 -8.91 -15.66 -13.46
CA VAL A 73 -8.36 -14.36 -13.91
C VAL A 73 -7.07 -14.60 -14.67
N PHE A 74 -6.27 -15.58 -14.29
CA PHE A 74 -5.04 -15.94 -14.99
C PHE A 74 -4.99 -17.45 -15.25
N PRO A 75 -4.17 -17.91 -16.22
CA PRO A 75 -3.96 -19.33 -16.39
C PRO A 75 -3.32 -19.96 -15.15
N ASP A 76 -3.75 -21.18 -14.83
CA ASP A 76 -3.27 -21.97 -13.70
C ASP A 76 -1.74 -22.04 -13.65
N GLY A 77 -1.19 -21.81 -12.46
CA GLY A 77 0.25 -21.92 -12.19
C GLY A 77 1.17 -20.93 -12.92
N GLN A 78 0.65 -20.01 -13.74
CA GLN A 78 1.51 -19.12 -14.53
C GLN A 78 1.89 -17.82 -13.82
N THR A 79 1.11 -17.40 -12.83
CA THR A 79 1.33 -16.13 -12.13
C THR A 79 2.53 -16.22 -11.18
N ARG A 80 3.54 -15.38 -11.42
CA ARG A 80 4.77 -15.32 -10.61
C ARG A 80 4.82 -14.13 -9.67
N MET A 81 4.30 -12.99 -10.10
CA MET A 81 4.30 -11.74 -9.34
C MET A 81 3.07 -10.93 -9.71
N SER A 82 2.58 -10.13 -8.77
CA SER A 82 1.54 -9.13 -9.01
C SER A 82 1.90 -7.88 -8.21
N ALA A 83 1.70 -6.71 -8.82
CA ALA A 83 1.66 -5.46 -8.07
C ALA A 83 0.36 -5.38 -7.24
N ALA A 84 0.27 -4.35 -6.41
CA ALA A 84 -0.99 -3.92 -5.81
C ALA A 84 -2.10 -3.80 -6.87
N VAL A 85 -3.29 -4.31 -6.55
CA VAL A 85 -4.44 -4.26 -7.45
C VAL A 85 -5.38 -3.17 -6.98
N ARG A 86 -5.64 -2.22 -7.88
CA ARG A 86 -6.57 -1.12 -7.63
C ARG A 86 -7.97 -1.53 -8.05
N TYR A 87 -8.96 -1.22 -7.22
CA TYR A 87 -10.35 -1.51 -7.51
C TYR A 87 -11.30 -0.41 -7.07
N GLY A 88 -12.53 -0.40 -7.58
CA GLY A 88 -13.55 0.53 -7.12
C GLY A 88 -14.75 0.62 -8.07
N PRO A 89 -15.71 1.50 -7.75
CA PRO A 89 -16.98 1.53 -8.46
C PRO A 89 -16.80 1.95 -9.92
N GLY A 90 -17.46 1.20 -10.81
CA GLY A 90 -17.90 1.61 -12.13
C GLY A 90 -19.41 1.41 -12.25
N GLU A 91 -19.99 1.72 -13.41
CA GLU A 91 -21.43 1.54 -13.65
C GLU A 91 -21.85 0.08 -13.36
N GLY A 92 -22.59 -0.13 -12.26
CA GLY A 92 -23.11 -1.43 -11.81
C GLY A 92 -22.07 -2.52 -11.50
N SER A 93 -20.78 -2.20 -11.45
CA SER A 93 -19.68 -3.17 -11.34
C SER A 93 -18.48 -2.59 -10.59
N GLU A 94 -17.57 -3.45 -10.16
CA GLU A 94 -16.25 -3.05 -9.65
C GLU A 94 -15.20 -3.27 -10.75
N LEU A 95 -14.52 -2.20 -11.15
CA LEU A 95 -13.36 -2.27 -12.04
C LEU A 95 -12.13 -2.62 -11.22
N HIS A 96 -11.35 -3.58 -11.70
CA HIS A 96 -10.09 -4.02 -11.12
C HIS A 96 -8.98 -3.79 -12.13
N THR A 97 -7.85 -3.23 -11.69
CA THR A 97 -6.70 -2.94 -12.55
C THR A 97 -5.40 -3.20 -11.82
N GLY A 98 -4.39 -3.71 -12.52
CA GLY A 98 -3.10 -3.98 -11.93
C GLY A 98 -2.09 -4.46 -12.94
N GLN A 99 -0.96 -4.93 -12.42
CA GLN A 99 0.13 -5.52 -13.19
C GLN A 99 0.37 -6.93 -12.70
N VAL A 100 0.61 -7.83 -13.65
CA VAL A 100 0.91 -9.23 -13.35
C VAL A 100 2.07 -9.71 -14.23
N VAL A 101 2.93 -10.53 -13.67
CA VAL A 101 3.92 -11.29 -14.44
C VAL A 101 3.42 -12.72 -14.57
N LEU A 102 3.13 -13.12 -15.82
CA LEU A 102 2.79 -14.48 -16.20
C LEU A 102 4.00 -15.10 -16.91
N GLY A 103 4.56 -16.17 -16.37
CA GLY A 103 5.82 -16.74 -16.85
C GLY A 103 6.96 -15.70 -16.81
N SER A 104 7.43 -15.23 -17.95
CA SER A 104 8.51 -14.23 -18.08
C SER A 104 8.05 -12.88 -18.64
N VAL A 105 6.73 -12.65 -18.72
CA VAL A 105 6.14 -11.50 -19.42
C VAL A 105 5.28 -10.69 -18.46
N LEU A 106 5.47 -9.37 -18.46
CA LEU A 106 4.61 -8.43 -17.76
C LEU A 106 3.38 -8.09 -18.61
N TYR A 107 2.26 -8.04 -17.94
CA TYR A 107 0.98 -7.59 -18.47
C TYR A 107 0.39 -6.50 -17.57
N ASP A 108 -0.20 -5.50 -18.20
CA ASP A 108 -1.24 -4.68 -17.57
C ASP A 108 -2.55 -5.46 -17.71
N PHE A 109 -3.31 -5.58 -16.63
CA PHE A 109 -4.61 -6.24 -16.67
C PHE A 109 -5.72 -5.33 -16.19
N SER A 110 -6.91 -5.55 -16.71
CA SER A 110 -8.15 -5.05 -16.13
C SER A 110 -9.26 -6.06 -16.27
N TYR A 111 -10.22 -6.01 -15.35
CA TYR A 111 -11.46 -6.78 -15.46
C TYR A 111 -12.54 -6.15 -14.58
N ARG A 112 -13.79 -6.57 -14.79
CA ARG A 112 -14.92 -6.18 -13.95
C ARG A 112 -15.56 -7.37 -13.25
N THR A 113 -16.12 -7.11 -12.09
CA THR A 113 -17.02 -8.03 -11.38
C THR A 113 -18.27 -7.28 -10.92
N PRO A 114 -19.37 -7.98 -10.56
CA PRO A 114 -20.39 -7.38 -9.71
C PRO A 114 -19.78 -6.83 -8.41
N THR A 115 -20.45 -5.87 -7.79
CA THR A 115 -20.06 -5.36 -6.47
C THR A 115 -20.01 -6.50 -5.48
N GLY A 116 -18.85 -6.70 -4.84
CA GLY A 116 -18.64 -7.79 -3.91
C GLY A 116 -18.03 -9.05 -4.53
N GLY A 117 -17.77 -9.07 -5.84
CA GLY A 117 -17.17 -10.19 -6.56
C GLY A 117 -18.17 -11.02 -7.36
N GLY A 118 -17.66 -11.95 -8.18
CA GLY A 118 -18.48 -12.84 -9.00
C GLY A 118 -17.86 -13.12 -10.37
N THR A 119 -18.72 -13.40 -11.35
CA THR A 119 -18.29 -13.70 -12.73
C THR A 119 -17.55 -12.51 -13.33
N VAL A 120 -16.36 -12.79 -13.85
CA VAL A 120 -15.51 -11.81 -14.53
C VAL A 120 -16.15 -11.40 -15.85
N SER A 121 -16.16 -10.10 -16.13
CA SER A 121 -16.50 -9.54 -17.44
C SER A 121 -15.46 -8.52 -17.88
N GLN A 122 -15.46 -8.20 -19.17
CA GLN A 122 -14.55 -7.20 -19.78
C GLN A 122 -13.07 -7.40 -19.39
N LYS A 123 -12.64 -8.64 -19.27
CA LYS A 123 -11.25 -9.00 -18.98
C LYS A 123 -10.37 -8.55 -20.13
N GLN A 124 -9.34 -7.77 -19.81
CA GLN A 124 -8.30 -7.32 -20.72
C GLN A 124 -6.95 -7.68 -20.13
N LEU A 125 -6.07 -8.21 -20.98
CA LEU A 125 -4.70 -8.56 -20.63
C LEU A 125 -3.78 -7.99 -21.70
N THR A 126 -3.23 -6.82 -21.43
CA THR A 126 -2.40 -6.06 -22.37
C THR A 126 -0.94 -6.39 -22.14
N ARG A 127 -0.32 -7.02 -23.13
CA ARG A 127 1.11 -7.38 -23.07
C ARG A 127 1.97 -6.12 -23.02
N VAL A 128 2.80 -6.00 -21.99
CA VAL A 128 3.77 -4.91 -21.84
C VAL A 128 5.12 -5.31 -22.43
N GLY A 129 5.66 -6.47 -22.04
CA GLY A 129 6.93 -6.96 -22.58
C GLY A 129 7.54 -8.14 -21.82
N PRO A 130 8.55 -8.80 -22.41
CA PRO A 130 9.26 -9.94 -21.82
C PRO A 130 10.37 -9.48 -20.84
N GLY A 131 11.13 -10.45 -20.30
CA GLY A 131 12.34 -10.21 -19.49
C GLY A 131 12.10 -10.10 -17.98
N TRP A 132 10.93 -10.54 -17.52
CA TRP A 132 10.52 -10.45 -16.12
C TRP A 132 10.92 -11.67 -15.29
N ASP A 133 11.53 -12.66 -15.91
CA ASP A 133 12.01 -13.87 -15.26
C ASP A 133 13.17 -13.63 -14.28
N GLY A 134 13.94 -12.57 -14.50
CA GLY A 134 15.04 -12.11 -13.66
C GLY A 134 14.63 -11.38 -12.37
N TYR A 135 13.33 -11.23 -12.10
CA TYR A 135 12.79 -10.48 -10.95
C TYR A 135 11.93 -11.37 -10.05
N LYS A 136 11.92 -11.01 -8.75
CA LYS A 136 11.15 -11.72 -7.70
C LYS A 136 10.09 -10.87 -7.01
N THR A 137 10.13 -9.56 -7.18
CA THR A 137 9.08 -8.64 -6.70
C THR A 137 8.65 -7.68 -7.80
N LEU A 138 7.43 -7.20 -7.67
CA LEU A 138 6.86 -6.15 -8.51
C LEU A 138 5.94 -5.29 -7.63
N ASP A 139 6.21 -3.99 -7.58
CA ASP A 139 5.35 -3.00 -6.96
C ASP A 139 5.16 -1.80 -7.88
N ARG A 140 4.02 -1.11 -7.77
CA ARG A 140 3.73 0.10 -8.53
C ARG A 140 3.39 1.26 -7.59
N SER A 141 4.13 2.35 -7.72
CA SER A 141 3.83 3.63 -7.09
C SER A 141 3.15 4.57 -8.08
N THR A 142 1.99 5.10 -7.71
CA THR A 142 1.24 6.06 -8.53
C THR A 142 0.95 7.32 -7.73
N VAL A 143 1.46 8.46 -8.20
CA VAL A 143 1.22 9.78 -7.59
C VAL A 143 0.78 10.73 -8.69
N GLY A 144 -0.46 11.22 -8.59
CA GLY A 144 -1.12 11.94 -9.68
C GLY A 144 -1.19 11.08 -10.95
N SER A 145 -0.78 11.63 -12.09
CA SER A 145 -0.72 10.91 -13.37
C SER A 145 0.57 10.09 -13.57
N ARG A 146 1.52 10.14 -12.62
CA ARG A 146 2.84 9.53 -12.79
C ARG A 146 2.94 8.20 -12.05
N SER A 147 3.23 7.14 -12.81
CA SER A 147 3.47 5.80 -12.28
C SER A 147 4.92 5.37 -12.46
N VAL A 148 5.43 4.74 -11.42
CA VAL A 148 6.76 4.12 -11.38
C VAL A 148 6.58 2.68 -10.90
N GLU A 149 7.25 1.76 -11.58
CA GLU A 149 7.34 0.36 -11.19
C GLU A 149 8.70 0.07 -10.58
N TRP A 150 8.67 -0.71 -9.51
CA TRP A 150 9.82 -1.14 -8.76
C TRP A 150 9.89 -2.67 -8.78
N SER A 151 11.04 -3.21 -9.14
CA SER A 151 11.22 -4.66 -9.25
C SER A 151 12.59 -5.11 -8.77
N MET A 152 12.61 -5.98 -7.76
CA MET A 152 13.85 -6.54 -7.20
C MET A 152 14.31 -7.72 -8.05
N ARG A 153 15.60 -7.73 -8.40
CA ARG A 153 16.20 -8.88 -9.11
C ARG A 153 16.18 -10.13 -8.23
N ASN A 154 16.24 -11.31 -8.84
CA ASN A 154 16.16 -12.59 -8.13
C ASN A 154 17.25 -12.76 -7.07
N ASP A 155 18.47 -12.30 -7.35
CA ASP A 155 19.60 -12.32 -6.41
C ASP A 155 19.42 -11.34 -5.24
N GLY A 156 18.41 -10.47 -5.31
CA GLY A 156 18.12 -9.41 -4.36
C GLY A 156 19.16 -8.31 -4.35
N TYR A 157 20.13 -8.25 -5.26
CA TYR A 157 21.20 -7.26 -5.18
C TYR A 157 20.73 -5.86 -5.60
N GLU A 158 19.89 -5.80 -6.61
CA GLU A 158 19.48 -4.59 -7.31
C GLU A 158 17.96 -4.47 -7.39
N LEU A 159 17.48 -3.24 -7.17
CA LEU A 159 16.09 -2.84 -7.32
C LEU A 159 16.00 -1.82 -8.46
N ASP A 160 15.26 -2.19 -9.50
CA ASP A 160 15.12 -1.40 -10.72
C ASP A 160 13.88 -0.52 -10.67
N ARG A 161 13.99 0.64 -11.30
CA ARG A 161 12.92 1.61 -11.52
C ARG A 161 12.57 1.69 -12.99
N ARG A 162 11.27 1.57 -13.28
CA ARG A 162 10.71 1.80 -14.61
C ARG A 162 9.59 2.83 -14.55
N THR A 163 9.75 3.96 -15.22
CA THR A 163 8.64 4.90 -15.39
C THR A 163 7.68 4.36 -16.45
N VAL A 164 6.39 4.40 -16.14
CA VAL A 164 5.34 4.08 -17.11
C VAL A 164 5.20 5.25 -18.07
N LYS A 165 5.45 5.00 -19.36
CA LYS A 165 5.38 6.01 -20.43
C LYS A 165 4.41 5.54 -21.52
N THR A 166 3.95 6.50 -22.31
CA THR A 166 3.13 6.26 -23.50
C THR A 166 3.90 6.79 -24.70
N ASP A 167 4.04 5.98 -25.76
CA ASP A 167 4.66 6.43 -27.00
C ASP A 167 3.69 7.27 -27.85
N ALA A 168 4.18 7.83 -28.96
CA ALA A 168 3.40 8.70 -29.85
C ALA A 168 2.15 8.03 -30.43
N ASN A 169 2.11 6.69 -30.46
CA ASN A 169 0.98 5.90 -30.96
C ASN A 169 0.00 5.51 -29.85
N GLY A 170 0.17 6.05 -28.64
CA GLY A 170 -0.69 5.74 -27.50
C GLY A 170 -0.36 4.41 -26.81
N ARG A 171 0.71 3.72 -27.20
CA ARG A 171 1.09 2.44 -26.57
C ARG A 171 1.85 2.68 -25.29
N VAL A 172 1.37 2.07 -24.21
CA VAL A 172 2.03 2.12 -22.90
C VAL A 172 3.24 1.17 -22.88
N TYR A 173 4.37 1.64 -22.35
CA TYR A 173 5.60 0.87 -22.18
C TYR A 173 6.30 1.21 -20.86
N ARG A 174 7.27 0.38 -20.47
CA ARG A 174 8.05 0.57 -19.24
C ARG A 174 9.45 1.04 -19.59
N HIS A 175 9.71 2.30 -19.31
CA HIS A 175 11.00 2.91 -19.55
C HIS A 175 11.91 2.67 -18.35
N HIS A 176 12.85 1.74 -18.47
CA HIS A 176 13.88 1.54 -17.48
C HIS A 176 14.75 2.79 -17.39
N ASP A 177 14.74 3.45 -16.24
CA ASP A 177 15.37 4.76 -16.07
C ASP A 177 16.16 4.91 -14.78
N GLY A 178 16.24 3.89 -13.94
CA GLY A 178 17.23 3.86 -12.87
C GLY A 178 17.26 2.56 -12.09
N TRP A 179 18.27 2.44 -11.24
CA TRP A 179 18.49 1.30 -10.35
C TRP A 179 19.15 1.76 -9.05
N VAL A 180 19.06 0.91 -8.03
CA VAL A 180 19.80 1.03 -6.77
C VAL A 180 20.24 -0.36 -6.30
N SER A 181 21.49 -0.45 -5.83
CA SER A 181 22.11 -1.70 -5.40
C SER A 181 22.18 -1.82 -3.87
N ASN A 182 22.80 -2.91 -3.39
CA ASN A 182 23.04 -3.23 -1.98
C ASN A 182 21.83 -3.76 -1.20
N PHE A 183 20.90 -4.44 -1.87
CA PHE A 183 19.76 -5.11 -1.24
C PHE A 183 19.96 -6.62 -1.00
N ARG A 184 21.18 -7.13 -1.22
CA ARG A 184 21.46 -8.57 -1.14
C ARG A 184 20.97 -9.11 0.20
N GLY A 185 20.11 -10.13 0.15
CA GLY A 185 19.48 -10.71 1.35
C GLY A 185 18.06 -10.23 1.64
N VAL A 186 17.49 -9.32 0.86
CA VAL A 186 16.04 -9.03 0.92
C VAL A 186 15.24 -10.30 0.62
N LYS A 187 14.29 -10.62 1.50
CA LYS A 187 13.30 -11.69 1.30
C LYS A 187 11.98 -11.14 0.79
N GLY A 188 11.35 -10.27 1.59
CA GLY A 188 10.08 -9.62 1.29
C GLY A 188 10.22 -8.10 1.19
N MET A 189 9.32 -7.48 0.43
CA MET A 189 9.26 -6.04 0.19
C MET A 189 7.80 -5.62 0.12
N ALA A 190 7.46 -4.48 0.72
CA ALA A 190 6.16 -3.82 0.55
C ALA A 190 6.33 -2.31 0.50
N LEU A 191 5.64 -1.65 -0.42
CA LEU A 191 5.57 -0.20 -0.47
C LEU A 191 4.76 0.33 0.74
N ILE A 192 5.31 1.31 1.46
CA ILE A 192 4.69 1.90 2.66
C ILE A 192 4.54 3.43 2.60
N SER A 193 5.24 4.13 1.71
CA SER A 193 5.07 5.57 1.49
C SER A 193 5.21 5.90 0.00
N GLN A 194 4.35 6.78 -0.50
CA GLN A 194 4.32 7.24 -1.89
C GLN A 194 4.20 8.76 -1.93
N THR A 195 5.23 9.43 -2.42
CA THR A 195 5.24 10.89 -2.54
C THR A 195 5.64 11.32 -3.95
N ALA A 196 5.51 12.61 -4.28
CA ALA A 196 5.95 13.10 -5.58
C ALA A 196 7.46 12.90 -5.81
N SER A 197 8.26 12.88 -4.74
CA SER A 197 9.72 12.88 -4.81
C SER A 197 10.36 11.54 -4.42
N TYR A 198 9.69 10.75 -3.57
CA TYR A 198 10.25 9.51 -3.02
C TYR A 198 9.17 8.43 -2.86
N ASP A 199 9.59 7.18 -2.98
CA ASP A 199 8.84 6.01 -2.54
C ASP A 199 9.62 5.34 -1.40
N THR A 200 8.91 4.84 -0.37
CA THR A 200 9.55 4.11 0.74
C THR A 200 9.02 2.71 0.81
N PHE A 201 9.96 1.75 0.84
CA PHE A 201 9.68 0.34 1.01
C PHE A 201 10.03 -0.13 2.41
N LEU A 202 9.22 -1.04 2.95
CA LEU A 202 9.54 -1.90 4.08
C LEU A 202 10.12 -3.21 3.55
N MET A 203 11.24 -3.68 4.11
CA MET A 203 11.93 -4.87 3.64
C MET A 203 12.37 -5.79 4.77
N THR A 204 12.16 -7.10 4.60
CA THR A 204 12.74 -8.13 5.48
C THR A 204 14.06 -8.64 4.94
N HIS A 205 14.99 -8.96 5.84
CA HIS A 205 16.31 -9.48 5.51
C HIS A 205 16.50 -10.92 6.01
N THR A 206 17.31 -11.71 5.31
CA THR A 206 17.69 -13.08 5.72
C THR A 206 18.33 -13.17 7.10
N THR A 207 18.97 -12.10 7.57
CA THR A 207 19.57 -12.02 8.92
C THR A 207 18.59 -11.63 10.02
N GLY A 208 17.31 -11.45 9.70
CA GLY A 208 16.26 -11.11 10.67
C GLY A 208 15.95 -9.63 10.80
N ARG A 209 16.65 -8.77 10.08
CA ARG A 209 16.42 -7.33 10.12
C ARG A 209 15.14 -6.95 9.38
N LEU A 210 14.51 -5.89 9.86
CA LEU A 210 13.47 -5.13 9.17
C LEU A 210 14.01 -3.72 8.95
N TYR A 211 13.88 -3.19 7.75
CA TYR A 211 14.37 -1.84 7.45
C TYR A 211 13.46 -1.14 6.46
N THR A 212 13.57 0.19 6.41
CA THR A 212 12.99 1.00 5.35
C THR A 212 14.05 1.35 4.32
N ALA A 213 13.63 1.46 3.07
CA ALA A 213 14.43 1.99 1.97
C ALA A 213 13.65 3.10 1.28
N ARG A 214 14.05 4.35 1.50
CA ARG A 214 13.50 5.53 0.84
C ARG A 214 14.27 5.79 -0.44
N LEU A 215 13.58 5.78 -1.57
CA LEU A 215 14.14 5.82 -2.91
C LEU A 215 13.61 7.04 -3.65
N ALA A 216 14.49 7.82 -4.26
CA ALA A 216 14.05 8.96 -5.08
C ALA A 216 13.29 8.49 -6.33
N ARG A 217 12.10 9.06 -6.56
CA ARG A 217 11.29 8.82 -7.77
C ARG A 217 11.83 9.58 -8.97
N VAL A 218 12.41 10.75 -8.71
CA VAL A 218 12.92 11.66 -9.72
C VAL A 218 14.40 11.90 -9.45
N SER A 219 15.26 11.37 -10.33
CA SER A 219 16.69 11.68 -10.45
C SER A 219 17.39 10.48 -11.09
N GLY A 220 18.26 10.78 -12.06
CA GLY A 220 19.39 9.96 -12.50
C GLY A 220 19.10 8.49 -12.87
N HIS A 221 20.13 7.83 -13.35
CA HIS A 221 20.12 6.37 -13.52
C HIS A 221 20.50 5.66 -12.22
N ILE A 222 21.36 6.27 -11.40
CA ILE A 222 21.65 5.78 -10.04
C ILE A 222 20.68 6.48 -9.09
N ILE A 223 19.84 5.70 -8.41
CA ILE A 223 18.78 6.22 -7.55
C ILE A 223 19.36 6.52 -6.17
N PRO A 224 19.32 7.79 -5.70
CA PRO A 224 19.64 8.10 -4.32
C PRO A 224 18.72 7.35 -3.37
N SER A 225 19.30 6.70 -2.36
CA SER A 225 18.56 5.92 -1.38
C SER A 225 18.99 6.24 0.05
N VAL A 226 18.04 6.17 0.97
CA VAL A 226 18.27 6.21 2.40
C VAL A 226 17.69 4.94 3.01
N VAL A 227 18.57 4.08 3.51
CA VAL A 227 18.19 2.80 4.12
C VAL A 227 18.36 2.90 5.64
N LYS A 228 17.31 2.62 6.40
CA LYS A 228 17.32 2.69 7.87
C LYS A 228 16.82 1.40 8.50
N PRO A 229 17.60 0.76 9.40
CA PRO A 229 17.08 -0.35 10.17
C PRO A 229 15.96 0.13 11.09
N ILE A 230 14.87 -0.63 11.16
CA ILE A 230 13.78 -0.40 12.11
C ILE A 230 13.66 -1.53 13.14
N ARG A 231 14.10 -2.75 12.80
CA ARG A 231 14.35 -3.84 13.75
C ARG A 231 15.61 -4.60 13.35
N MET A 232 16.34 -5.09 14.35
CA MET A 232 17.63 -5.75 14.14
C MET A 232 17.54 -7.28 14.02
N SER A 233 16.43 -7.88 14.43
CA SER A 233 16.21 -9.33 14.45
C SER A 233 14.71 -9.65 14.41
N THR A 234 14.38 -10.96 14.30
CA THR A 234 13.06 -11.61 14.35
C THR A 234 12.18 -11.57 13.11
N TRP A 235 12.60 -10.91 12.02
CA TRP A 235 11.82 -10.79 10.79
C TRP A 235 12.25 -11.76 9.67
N GLN A 236 13.20 -12.65 9.93
CA GLN A 236 13.78 -13.53 8.90
C GLN A 236 12.81 -14.56 8.35
N VAL A 237 11.73 -14.85 9.07
CA VAL A 237 10.74 -15.88 8.70
C VAL A 237 9.69 -15.37 7.72
N PHE A 238 9.70 -14.07 7.36
CA PHE A 238 8.69 -13.49 6.49
C PHE A 238 9.23 -13.22 5.09
N GLU A 239 8.72 -13.95 4.10
CA GLU A 239 9.06 -13.82 2.68
C GLU A 239 8.13 -12.86 1.95
N THR A 240 6.97 -12.54 2.53
CA THR A 240 6.00 -11.65 1.90
C THR A 240 5.43 -10.66 2.88
N LEU A 241 5.37 -9.40 2.44
CA LEU A 241 4.82 -8.29 3.19
C LEU A 241 3.69 -7.69 2.36
N VAL A 242 2.58 -7.35 3.01
CA VAL A 242 1.51 -6.54 2.43
C VAL A 242 1.22 -5.40 3.38
N ALA A 243 1.11 -4.18 2.85
CA ALA A 243 0.92 -2.97 3.63
C ALA A 243 -0.36 -2.24 3.22
N ALA A 244 -0.98 -1.55 4.17
CA ALA A 244 -2.09 -0.65 3.97
C ALA A 244 -1.97 0.58 4.89
N PRO A 245 -2.53 1.73 4.49
CA PRO A 245 -2.50 2.92 5.33
C PRO A 245 -3.30 2.72 6.62
N CYS A 246 -2.84 3.32 7.71
CA CYS A 246 -3.50 3.26 9.01
C CYS A 246 -3.30 4.57 9.79
N GLY A 247 -4.18 5.55 9.55
CA GLY A 247 -3.99 6.90 10.09
C GLY A 247 -2.67 7.52 9.59
N GLN A 248 -1.80 7.90 10.53
CA GLN A 248 -0.44 8.41 10.23
C GLN A 248 0.62 7.29 10.15
N GLY A 249 0.20 6.04 10.18
CA GLY A 249 1.07 4.86 10.17
C GLY A 249 0.66 3.86 9.09
N THR A 250 1.13 2.63 9.27
CA THR A 250 0.92 1.52 8.34
C THR A 250 0.48 0.29 9.13
N VAL A 251 -0.48 -0.46 8.59
CA VAL A 251 -0.71 -1.84 9.02
C VAL A 251 -0.01 -2.78 8.05
N VAL A 252 0.72 -3.76 8.57
CA VAL A 252 1.50 -4.71 7.78
C VAL A 252 1.07 -6.13 8.12
N LEU A 253 0.70 -6.90 7.10
CA LEU A 253 0.62 -8.35 7.19
C LEU A 253 1.94 -8.94 6.71
N ALA A 254 2.62 -9.69 7.59
CA ALA A 254 3.82 -10.44 7.26
C ALA A 254 3.50 -11.93 7.16
N ILE A 255 3.82 -12.54 6.03
CA ILE A 255 3.49 -13.93 5.70
C ILE A 255 4.79 -14.76 5.71
N ASP A 256 4.76 -15.82 6.50
CA ASP A 256 5.72 -16.92 6.47
C ASP A 256 5.19 -17.95 5.47
N ARG A 257 5.86 -18.03 4.31
CA ARG A 257 5.47 -18.92 3.21
C ARG A 257 5.78 -20.39 3.51
N ASP A 258 6.76 -20.67 4.36
CA ASP A 258 7.14 -22.04 4.70
C ASP A 258 6.04 -22.69 5.54
N THR A 259 5.48 -21.96 6.50
CA THR A 259 4.42 -22.47 7.38
C THR A 259 3.01 -22.12 6.88
N GLY A 260 2.88 -21.13 5.99
CA GLY A 260 1.59 -20.59 5.55
C GLY A 260 0.88 -19.79 6.64
N ASN A 261 1.62 -19.30 7.63
CA ASN A 261 1.12 -18.44 8.70
C ASN A 261 1.32 -16.97 8.34
N ALA A 262 0.46 -16.10 8.85
CA ALA A 262 0.67 -14.66 8.75
C ALA A 262 0.42 -13.97 10.08
N TYR A 263 1.09 -12.84 10.28
CA TYR A 263 1.04 -12.04 11.49
C TYR A 263 0.81 -10.58 11.13
N LEU A 264 -0.06 -9.94 11.90
CA LEU A 264 -0.43 -8.55 11.66
C LEU A 264 0.32 -7.64 12.63
N TYR A 265 0.81 -6.52 12.11
CA TYR A 265 1.55 -5.51 12.86
C TYR A 265 0.97 -4.13 12.60
N SER A 266 0.85 -3.33 13.65
CA SER A 266 0.65 -1.90 13.52
C SER A 266 2.00 -1.21 13.61
N MET A 267 2.30 -0.35 12.64
CA MET A 267 3.52 0.43 12.57
C MET A 267 3.19 1.92 12.57
N GLY A 268 3.89 2.68 13.41
CA GLY A 268 3.87 4.14 13.33
C GLY A 268 4.69 4.64 12.14
N HIS A 269 4.81 5.95 12.03
CA HIS A 269 5.70 6.59 11.07
C HIS A 269 7.14 6.09 11.25
N ALA A 270 7.76 5.62 10.17
CA ALA A 270 9.06 5.00 10.22
C ALA A 270 10.17 6.04 10.50
N ASN A 271 10.91 5.84 11.58
CA ASN A 271 11.99 6.73 12.01
C ASN A 271 13.17 5.92 12.58
N GLY A 272 13.66 4.96 11.79
CA GLY A 272 14.75 4.06 12.19
C GLY A 272 14.35 3.15 13.37
N LEU A 273 15.28 2.90 14.28
CA LEU A 273 15.05 1.99 15.42
C LEU A 273 13.95 2.49 16.37
N SER A 274 13.65 3.78 16.36
CA SER A 274 12.57 4.39 17.15
C SER A 274 11.17 4.18 16.55
N THR A 275 11.06 3.50 15.40
CA THR A 275 9.77 3.20 14.78
C THR A 275 8.88 2.38 15.74
N PRO A 276 7.71 2.88 16.13
CA PRO A 276 6.75 2.09 16.91
C PRO A 276 6.26 0.92 16.06
N ILE A 277 6.38 -0.30 16.57
CA ILE A 277 5.84 -1.51 15.93
C ILE A 277 5.20 -2.36 17.01
N LYS A 278 3.90 -2.63 16.87
CA LYS A 278 3.10 -3.46 17.76
C LYS A 278 2.64 -4.70 17.00
N GLY A 279 3.03 -5.88 17.49
CA GLY A 279 2.45 -7.14 17.03
C GLY A 279 1.01 -7.26 17.51
N LEU A 280 0.09 -7.55 16.60
CA LEU A 280 -1.34 -7.73 16.87
C LEU A 280 -1.74 -9.21 16.98
N GLY A 281 -0.84 -10.10 16.56
CA GLY A 281 -0.99 -11.55 16.65
C GLY A 281 -1.10 -12.21 15.29
N LYS A 282 -1.36 -13.52 15.31
CA LYS A 282 -1.53 -14.34 14.12
C LYS A 282 -2.85 -13.99 13.43
N ALA A 283 -2.82 -13.74 12.14
CA ALA A 283 -4.01 -13.55 11.32
C ALA A 283 -4.73 -14.90 11.12
N PRO A 284 -6.06 -14.98 11.32
CA PRO A 284 -6.80 -16.23 11.09
C PRO A 284 -6.72 -16.68 9.62
N GLY A 285 -6.48 -17.97 9.39
CA GLY A 285 -6.44 -18.57 8.04
C GLY A 285 -5.08 -19.14 7.67
N THR A 286 -4.96 -19.49 6.38
CA THR A 286 -3.77 -20.10 5.79
C THR A 286 -3.36 -19.30 4.56
N PHE A 287 -2.06 -19.08 4.41
CA PHE A 287 -1.47 -18.21 3.40
C PHE A 287 -0.48 -19.00 2.53
N LYS A 288 -1.02 -19.86 1.65
CA LYS A 288 -0.24 -20.75 0.77
C LYS A 288 -0.43 -20.47 -0.73
N ASP A 289 -1.10 -19.38 -1.07
CA ASP A 289 -1.26 -18.99 -2.47
C ASP A 289 0.10 -18.57 -3.06
N PRO A 290 0.36 -18.83 -4.36
CA PRO A 290 1.64 -18.51 -4.99
C PRO A 290 2.04 -17.04 -4.92
N VAL A 291 1.09 -16.12 -5.04
CA VAL A 291 1.33 -14.68 -5.13
C VAL A 291 0.36 -13.94 -4.22
N TYR A 292 0.89 -12.96 -3.49
CA TYR A 292 0.11 -12.04 -2.65
C TYR A 292 0.38 -10.59 -3.07
N PHE A 293 -0.61 -9.74 -2.87
CA PHE A 293 -0.58 -8.31 -3.20
C PHE A 293 -1.52 -7.53 -2.26
N SER A 294 -1.48 -6.19 -2.30
CA SER A 294 -2.47 -5.35 -1.62
C SER A 294 -3.66 -5.03 -2.53
N TRP A 295 -4.86 -5.10 -1.96
CA TRP A 295 -6.04 -4.50 -2.55
C TRP A 295 -6.10 -3.02 -2.14
N THR A 296 -6.22 -2.12 -3.10
CA THR A 296 -6.31 -0.67 -2.83
C THR A 296 -7.51 -0.09 -3.58
N LYS A 297 -8.37 0.69 -2.92
CA LYS A 297 -9.47 1.34 -3.62
C LYS A 297 -8.96 2.50 -4.46
N PHE A 298 -9.64 2.82 -5.56
CA PHE A 298 -9.31 3.99 -6.37
C PHE A 298 -9.33 5.30 -5.57
N GLY A 299 -10.22 5.39 -4.58
CA GLY A 299 -10.38 6.55 -3.69
C GLY A 299 -9.57 6.48 -2.39
N ASP A 300 -8.79 5.42 -2.15
CA ASP A 300 -7.95 5.38 -0.94
C ASP A 300 -6.85 6.44 -1.04
N PRO A 301 -6.47 7.10 0.07
CA PRO A 301 -5.33 7.99 0.08
C PRO A 301 -4.04 7.23 -0.25
N PRO A 302 -3.03 7.90 -0.84
CA PRO A 302 -1.71 7.31 -1.01
C PRO A 302 -1.13 6.81 0.32
N LEU A 303 -0.24 5.82 0.24
CA LEU A 303 0.50 5.32 1.38
C LEU A 303 1.39 6.42 1.98
N PHE A 304 1.44 6.53 3.31
CA PHE A 304 2.18 7.56 4.04
C PHE A 304 2.79 7.02 5.36
N GLY A 305 3.66 6.01 5.24
CA GLY A 305 4.26 5.29 6.37
C GLY A 305 5.65 5.76 6.81
N GLU A 306 6.27 6.70 6.08
CA GLU A 306 7.56 7.38 6.37
C GLU A 306 7.52 8.79 5.77
#